data_AF-A0A936LWX6-F1
#
_entry.id   AF-A0A936LWX6-F1
#
_cell.length_a   1.000
_cell.length_b   1.000
_cell.length_c   1.000
_cell.angle_alpha   90.00
_cell.angle_beta   90.00
_cell.angle_gamma   90.00
#
_symmetry.space_group_name_H-M   'P 1'
#
loop_
_entity.id
_entity.type
_entity.pdbx_description
1 polymer ?
#
loop_
_entity_poly.entity_id
_entity_poly.type
_entity_poly.pdbx_seq_one_letter_code
_entity_poly.pdbx_strand_id
1 'polypeptide(L)'
;MQGEPVASQGSGLVENDLPCVQCSYSLRTLAVDANSPECGAPVLRSLSADLSLADAAWLRALTSGAGWMTLGVLSALVLFLGGFFLFASDRGGLDKLLGISVGEVAEPLFVMAPVVGAAMLAWGIFQFTTPEDLRTTCANWPRQWSRWTGLVSMGAVAGACLLFCAAEPMAASVMLIVLSPIGVVGVALMFSLAPYEWRLLERCALQQKAQSVRGMGCAFGALWVLWLGLQTAASLASIRNADLTRILLLFASLAMLVLQVYVLAVAPMLLRTRIRRLLRERS
;
A
#
# COMPACT_ATOMS: atom_id res chain seq x y z
N MET A 1 0.41 9.26 23.61
CA MET A 1 -0.68 9.90 22.85
C MET A 1 -0.70 11.35 23.29
N GLN A 2 -0.07 12.26 22.54
CA GLN A 2 -0.26 13.69 22.77
C GLN A 2 -1.65 14.01 22.22
N GLY A 3 -2.52 14.59 23.04
CA GLY A 3 -3.90 14.91 22.65
C GLY A 3 -3.90 15.72 21.36
N GLU A 4 -4.88 15.48 20.48
CA GLU A 4 -5.13 16.42 19.39
C GLU A 4 -5.19 17.83 19.98
N PRO A 5 -4.61 18.85 19.31
CA PRO A 5 -4.74 20.22 19.76
C PRO A 5 -6.23 20.60 19.70
N VAL A 6 -6.92 20.40 20.81
CA VAL A 6 -8.30 20.85 20.99
C VAL A 6 -8.18 22.36 21.10
N ALA A 7 -8.64 23.07 20.08
CA ALA A 7 -8.93 24.48 20.26
C ALA A 7 -9.91 24.58 21.44
N SER A 8 -9.47 25.20 22.53
CA SER A 8 -10.33 25.47 23.67
C SER A 8 -11.55 26.22 23.16
N GLN A 9 -12.71 25.57 23.28
CA GLN A 9 -13.96 26.05 22.69
C GLN A 9 -14.44 27.38 23.28
N GLY A 10 -13.70 27.98 24.23
CA GLY A 10 -14.04 29.24 24.88
C GLY A 10 -13.17 30.45 24.53
N SER A 11 -11.90 30.28 24.13
CA SER A 11 -10.96 31.43 24.00
C SER A 11 -10.63 31.81 22.55
N GLY A 12 -10.78 30.88 21.60
CA GLY A 12 -10.34 31.09 20.22
C GLY A 12 -8.82 31.29 20.09
N LEU A 13 -8.04 31.02 21.14
CA LEU A 13 -6.58 31.14 21.15
C LEU A 13 -5.92 29.76 21.00
N VAL A 14 -4.74 29.73 20.41
CA VAL A 14 -3.92 28.52 20.27
C VAL A 14 -3.21 28.23 21.60
N GLU A 15 -3.59 27.17 22.30
CA GLU A 15 -3.02 26.84 23.61
C GLU A 15 -1.67 26.12 23.52
N ASN A 16 -1.50 25.31 22.48
CA ASN A 16 -0.30 24.50 22.28
C ASN A 16 0.80 25.29 21.56
N ASP A 17 2.05 24.95 21.84
CA ASP A 17 3.18 25.47 21.08
C ASP A 17 3.22 24.84 19.68
N LEU A 18 2.49 25.47 18.76
CA LEU A 18 2.39 25.07 17.37
C LEU A 18 3.23 26.02 16.51
N PRO A 19 4.28 25.55 15.81
CA PRO A 19 5.06 26.41 14.94
C PRO A 19 4.27 26.78 13.67
N CYS A 20 4.44 28.01 13.20
CA CYS A 20 3.92 28.47 11.93
C CYS A 20 4.48 27.62 10.78
N VAL A 21 3.62 27.15 9.87
CA VAL A 21 4.04 26.36 8.71
C VAL A 21 4.79 27.14 7.63
N GLN A 22 5.07 28.43 7.83
CA GLN A 22 5.82 29.26 6.87
C GLN A 22 7.12 29.79 7.47
N CYS A 23 7.12 30.25 8.72
CA CYS A 23 8.30 30.84 9.38
C CYS A 23 8.71 30.15 10.68
N SER A 24 8.02 29.08 11.09
CA SER A 24 8.26 28.34 12.34
C SER A 24 8.07 29.13 13.64
N TYR A 25 7.56 30.37 13.60
CA TYR A 25 7.20 31.15 14.79
C TYR A 25 6.14 30.43 15.64
N SER A 26 6.29 30.48 16.97
CA SER A 26 5.32 29.87 17.91
C SER A 26 3.97 30.58 17.82
N LEU A 27 2.94 29.85 17.42
CA LEU A 27 1.58 30.38 17.32
C LEU A 27 0.83 30.38 18.65
N ARG A 28 1.48 29.95 19.74
CA ARG A 28 0.87 29.90 21.08
C ARG A 28 0.33 31.29 21.45
N THR A 29 -0.85 31.34 22.05
CA THR A 29 -1.60 32.53 22.46
C THR A 29 -2.13 33.42 21.34
N LEU A 30 -1.87 33.10 20.06
CA LEU A 30 -2.51 33.81 18.95
C LEU A 30 -3.94 33.32 18.75
N ALA A 31 -4.81 34.21 18.28
CA ALA A 31 -6.16 33.83 17.87
C ALA A 31 -6.13 32.94 16.61
N VAL A 32 -7.07 32.01 16.51
CA VAL A 32 -7.17 31.05 15.39
C VAL A 32 -7.34 31.76 14.04
N ASP A 33 -7.97 32.92 14.03
CA ASP A 33 -8.21 33.80 12.88
C ASP A 33 -7.13 34.88 12.68
N ALA A 34 -6.14 34.97 13.57
CA ALA A 34 -5.04 35.91 13.43
C ALA A 34 -4.07 35.52 12.31
N ASN A 35 -3.16 36.44 11.99
CA ASN A 35 -2.00 36.20 11.14
C ASN A 35 -0.74 36.04 12.00
N SER A 36 0.22 35.25 11.52
CA SER A 36 1.55 35.18 12.13
C SER A 36 2.21 36.56 12.11
N PRO A 37 2.77 37.04 13.23
CA PRO A 37 3.43 38.36 13.28
C PRO A 37 4.72 38.43 12.46
N GLU A 38 5.37 37.28 12.22
CA GLU A 38 6.64 37.21 11.51
C GLU A 38 6.46 37.17 9.98
N CYS A 39 5.50 36.40 9.48
CA CYS A 39 5.34 36.18 8.03
C CYS A 39 3.97 36.58 7.47
N GLY A 40 3.03 37.01 8.31
CA GLY A 40 1.67 37.37 7.90
C GLY A 40 0.78 36.19 7.50
N ALA A 41 1.26 34.94 7.55
CA ALA A 41 0.47 33.78 7.17
C ALA A 41 -0.70 33.54 8.15
N PRO A 42 -1.91 33.18 7.68
CA PRO A 42 -3.04 32.88 8.55
C PRO A 42 -2.73 31.74 9.53
N VAL A 43 -3.02 31.94 10.82
CA VAL A 43 -2.83 30.96 11.90
C VAL A 43 -3.63 29.68 11.62
N LEU A 44 -4.86 29.83 11.10
CA LEU A 44 -5.71 28.73 10.67
C LEU A 44 -5.00 27.77 9.71
N ARG A 45 -4.09 28.27 8.86
CA ARG A 45 -3.32 27.42 7.94
C ARG A 45 -2.47 26.40 8.69
N SER A 46 -1.88 26.78 9.81
CA SER A 46 -1.04 25.89 10.62
C SER A 46 -1.87 24.95 11.50
N LEU A 47 -3.04 25.40 11.94
CA LEU A 47 -3.97 24.62 12.77
C LEU A 47 -4.77 23.59 11.99
N SER A 48 -5.21 23.92 10.77
CA SER A 48 -6.15 23.06 10.06
C SER A 48 -5.44 21.81 9.56
N ALA A 49 -6.03 20.64 9.81
CA ALA A 49 -5.57 19.39 9.21
C ALA A 49 -6.05 19.23 7.76
N ASP A 50 -6.67 20.25 7.16
CA ASP A 50 -7.33 20.16 5.85
C ASP A 50 -6.30 20.04 4.72
N LEU A 51 -6.45 19.00 3.87
CA LEU A 51 -5.63 18.84 2.67
C LEU A 51 -5.77 20.03 1.70
N SER A 52 -6.89 20.76 1.74
CA SER A 52 -7.12 21.95 0.91
C SER A 52 -6.14 23.09 1.20
N LEU A 53 -5.38 23.04 2.30
CA LEU A 53 -4.32 24.00 2.66
C LEU A 53 -2.90 23.42 2.58
N ALA A 54 -2.75 22.15 2.24
CA ALA A 54 -1.46 21.45 2.15
C ALA A 54 -0.60 21.94 0.97
N ASP A 55 0.71 21.73 1.03
CA ASP A 55 1.62 22.11 -0.06
C ASP A 55 1.34 21.35 -1.37
N ALA A 56 1.41 22.05 -2.50
CA ALA A 56 1.09 21.49 -3.81
C ALA A 56 2.16 20.50 -4.32
N ALA A 57 3.43 20.65 -3.93
CA ALA A 57 4.46 19.67 -4.28
C ALA A 57 4.25 18.37 -3.49
N TRP A 58 3.94 18.48 -2.19
CA TRP A 58 3.57 17.33 -1.37
C TRP A 58 2.33 16.59 -1.89
N LEU A 59 1.26 17.30 -2.26
CA LEU A 59 0.06 16.71 -2.87
C LEU A 59 0.35 15.99 -4.20
N ARG A 60 1.30 16.52 -5.00
CA ARG A 60 1.77 15.86 -6.23
C ARG A 60 2.54 14.57 -5.92
N ALA A 61 3.41 14.56 -4.90
CA ALA A 61 4.09 13.35 -4.46
C ALA A 61 3.10 12.28 -3.97
N LEU A 62 2.09 12.67 -3.18
CA LEU A 62 1.05 11.78 -2.68
C LEU A 62 0.23 11.15 -3.83
N THR A 63 -0.18 11.95 -4.82
CA THR A 63 -0.94 11.46 -5.99
C THR A 63 -0.11 10.62 -6.95
N SER A 64 1.16 10.94 -7.12
CA SER A 64 2.12 10.14 -7.89
C SER A 64 2.34 8.79 -7.22
N GLY A 65 2.62 8.77 -5.91
CA GLY A 65 2.79 7.55 -5.13
C GLY A 65 1.59 6.62 -5.20
N ALA A 66 0.38 7.17 -5.02
CA ALA A 66 -0.86 6.41 -5.20
C ALA A 66 -0.98 5.81 -6.62
N GLY A 67 -0.58 6.56 -7.65
CA GLY A 67 -0.55 6.06 -9.02
C GLY A 67 0.42 4.90 -9.23
N TRP A 68 1.64 4.98 -8.68
CA TRP A 68 2.63 3.91 -8.74
C TRP A 68 2.18 2.65 -7.97
N MET A 69 1.54 2.82 -6.81
CA MET A 69 0.95 1.70 -6.06
C MET A 69 -0.13 0.99 -6.89
N THR A 70 -1.07 1.75 -7.47
CA THR A 70 -2.10 1.18 -8.35
C THR A 70 -1.48 0.46 -9.55
N LEU A 71 -0.48 1.08 -10.21
CA LEU A 71 0.15 0.50 -11.39
C LEU A 71 0.95 -0.76 -11.04
N GLY A 72 1.68 -0.78 -9.92
CA GLY A 72 2.40 -1.96 -9.44
C GLY A 72 1.46 -3.14 -9.19
N VAL A 73 0.36 -2.89 -8.48
CA VAL A 73 -0.68 -3.90 -8.23
C VAL A 73 -1.30 -4.43 -9.53
N LEU A 74 -1.70 -3.55 -10.45
CA LEU A 74 -2.30 -3.95 -11.72
C LEU A 74 -1.31 -4.70 -12.61
N SER A 75 -0.05 -4.27 -12.65
CA SER A 75 0.99 -4.95 -13.43
C SER A 75 1.26 -6.35 -12.91
N ALA A 76 1.37 -6.54 -11.58
CA ALA A 76 1.51 -7.84 -10.96
C ALA A 76 0.34 -8.76 -11.34
N LEU A 77 -0.89 -8.25 -11.26
CA LEU A 77 -2.09 -9.01 -11.61
C LEU A 77 -2.11 -9.41 -13.09
N VAL A 78 -1.86 -8.47 -14.01
CA VAL A 78 -1.89 -8.73 -15.45
C VAL A 78 -0.81 -9.73 -15.85
N LEU A 79 0.42 -9.55 -15.37
CA LEU A 79 1.52 -10.43 -15.71
C LEU A 79 1.35 -11.82 -15.08
N PHE A 80 0.81 -11.90 -13.85
CA PHE A 80 0.48 -13.16 -13.20
C PHE A 80 -0.61 -13.92 -13.97
N LEU A 81 -1.71 -13.26 -14.33
CA LEU A 81 -2.77 -13.87 -15.14
C LEU A 81 -2.24 -14.28 -16.52
N GLY A 82 -1.45 -13.44 -17.18
CA GLY A 82 -0.82 -13.74 -18.45
C GLY A 82 0.06 -14.99 -18.39
N GLY A 83 0.96 -15.05 -17.40
CA GLY A 83 1.79 -16.23 -17.16
C GLY A 83 0.98 -17.48 -16.85
N PHE A 84 -0.09 -17.35 -16.05
CA PHE A 84 -1.01 -18.46 -15.76
C PHE A 84 -1.73 -18.98 -17.00
N PHE A 85 -2.26 -18.09 -17.86
CA PHE A 85 -2.93 -18.49 -19.09
C PHE A 85 -1.98 -19.13 -20.08
N LEU A 86 -0.77 -18.57 -20.25
CA LEU A 86 0.27 -19.16 -21.09
C LEU A 86 0.64 -20.56 -20.59
N PHE A 87 0.91 -20.71 -19.30
CA PHE A 87 1.22 -22.00 -18.68
C PHE A 87 0.06 -23.01 -18.83
N ALA A 88 -1.19 -22.58 -18.64
CA ALA A 88 -2.36 -23.45 -18.82
C ALA A 88 -2.58 -23.86 -20.28
N SER A 89 -2.15 -23.01 -21.23
CA SER A 89 -2.27 -23.24 -22.68
C SER A 89 -1.20 -24.18 -23.25
N ASP A 90 -0.16 -24.50 -22.47
CA ASP A 90 0.94 -25.41 -22.80
C ASP A 90 0.49 -26.88 -23.01
N ARG A 91 -0.81 -27.18 -22.97
CA ARG A 91 -1.37 -28.46 -23.43
C ARG A 91 -1.29 -28.67 -24.96
N GLY A 92 -0.31 -28.05 -25.64
CA GLY A 92 0.22 -28.48 -26.94
C GLY A 92 -0.29 -27.76 -28.20
N GLY A 93 -1.09 -26.70 -28.06
CA GLY A 93 -1.66 -25.98 -29.21
C GLY A 93 -0.82 -24.80 -29.72
N LEU A 94 -0.28 -23.99 -28.81
CA LEU A 94 0.38 -22.72 -29.13
C LEU A 94 1.82 -22.89 -29.63
N ASP A 95 2.57 -23.85 -29.08
CA ASP A 95 3.94 -24.17 -29.49
C ASP A 95 4.04 -24.48 -31.00
N LYS A 96 3.06 -25.20 -31.53
CA LYS A 96 3.02 -25.56 -32.96
C LYS A 96 2.72 -24.36 -33.87
N LEU A 97 2.03 -23.34 -33.36
CA LEU A 97 1.61 -22.19 -34.15
C LEU A 97 2.66 -21.07 -34.16
N LEU A 98 3.38 -20.89 -33.05
CA LEU A 98 4.38 -19.83 -32.90
C LEU A 98 5.82 -20.31 -33.09
N GLY A 99 6.09 -21.62 -33.02
CA GLY A 99 7.44 -22.17 -33.11
C GLY A 99 8.35 -21.78 -31.93
N ILE A 100 7.77 -21.27 -30.85
CA ILE A 100 8.43 -20.91 -29.60
C ILE A 100 7.79 -21.77 -28.51
N SER A 101 8.60 -22.37 -27.63
CA SER A 101 8.06 -23.07 -26.47
C SER A 101 7.43 -22.04 -25.54
N VAL A 102 6.12 -22.16 -25.30
CA VAL A 102 5.40 -21.26 -24.38
C VAL A 102 6.02 -21.31 -22.99
N GLY A 103 6.60 -22.45 -22.59
CA GLY A 103 7.34 -22.59 -21.33
C GLY A 103 8.51 -21.61 -21.19
N GLU A 104 9.31 -21.42 -22.25
CA GLU A 104 10.48 -20.51 -22.24
C GLU A 104 10.10 -19.05 -22.02
N VAL A 105 8.87 -18.66 -22.39
CA VAL A 105 8.36 -17.30 -22.23
C VAL A 105 7.54 -17.15 -20.94
N ALA A 106 6.74 -18.16 -20.60
CA ALA A 106 5.85 -18.12 -19.44
C ALA A 106 6.62 -18.11 -18.12
N GLU A 107 7.70 -18.89 -18.01
CA GLU A 107 8.51 -18.97 -16.79
C GLU A 107 9.13 -17.63 -16.39
N PRO A 108 9.91 -16.92 -17.24
CA PRO A 108 10.47 -15.63 -16.87
C PRO A 108 9.39 -14.58 -16.63
N LEU A 109 8.26 -14.62 -17.34
CA LEU A 109 7.11 -13.73 -17.07
C LEU A 109 6.57 -13.94 -15.66
N PHE A 110 6.40 -15.20 -15.25
CA PHE A 110 5.89 -15.55 -13.93
C PHE A 110 6.84 -15.11 -12.80
N VAL A 111 8.15 -15.18 -13.04
CA VAL A 111 9.20 -14.76 -12.08
C VAL A 111 9.35 -13.24 -12.03
N MET A 112 9.33 -12.56 -13.18
CA MET A 112 9.57 -11.12 -13.25
C MET A 112 8.35 -10.30 -12.83
N ALA A 113 7.14 -10.82 -13.04
CA ALA A 113 5.88 -10.19 -12.64
C ALA A 113 5.85 -9.69 -11.20
N PRO A 114 6.08 -10.55 -10.18
CA PRO A 114 6.04 -10.12 -8.79
C PRO A 114 7.20 -9.16 -8.45
N VAL A 115 8.37 -9.29 -9.08
CA VAL A 115 9.51 -8.39 -8.85
C VAL A 115 9.19 -6.97 -9.33
N VAL A 116 8.70 -6.84 -10.56
CA VAL A 116 8.30 -5.55 -11.14
C VAL A 116 7.17 -4.93 -10.32
N GLY A 117 6.14 -5.71 -9.99
CA GLY A 117 5.03 -5.26 -9.17
C GLY A 117 5.47 -4.78 -7.78
N ALA A 118 6.33 -5.54 -7.11
CA ALA A 118 6.86 -5.20 -5.80
C ALA A 118 7.75 -3.94 -5.82
N ALA A 119 8.58 -3.78 -6.84
CA ALA A 119 9.41 -2.59 -7.01
C ALA A 119 8.56 -1.32 -7.21
N MET A 120 7.55 -1.39 -8.08
CA MET A 120 6.63 -0.27 -8.32
C MET A 120 5.80 0.06 -7.08
N LEU A 121 5.37 -0.96 -6.34
CA LEU A 121 4.64 -0.79 -5.09
C LEU A 121 5.51 -0.16 -4.00
N ALA A 122 6.75 -0.63 -3.81
CA ALA A 122 7.70 -0.06 -2.86
C ALA A 122 8.02 1.40 -3.19
N TRP A 123 8.25 1.72 -4.47
CA TRP A 123 8.44 3.09 -4.93
C TRP A 123 7.21 3.96 -4.68
N GLY A 124 6.03 3.43 -4.99
CA GLY A 124 4.76 4.11 -4.73
C GLY A 124 4.54 4.39 -3.26
N ILE A 125 4.83 3.44 -2.36
CA ILE A 125 4.78 3.62 -0.91
C ILE A 125 5.75 4.70 -0.48
N PHE A 126 6.98 4.71 -1.00
CA PHE A 126 7.98 5.71 -0.61
C PHE A 126 7.51 7.14 -0.92
N GLN A 127 6.96 7.35 -2.13
CA GLN A 127 6.37 8.62 -2.53
C GLN A 127 5.10 8.97 -1.76
N PHE A 128 4.19 8.00 -1.60
CA PHE A 128 2.93 8.18 -0.88
C PHE A 128 3.15 8.56 0.58
N THR A 129 4.25 8.09 1.15
CA THR A 129 4.63 8.32 2.54
C THR A 129 5.63 9.48 2.69
N THR A 130 5.80 10.35 1.70
CA THR A 130 6.70 11.52 1.77
C THR A 130 6.30 12.47 2.92
N PRO A 131 7.25 13.00 3.71
CA PRO A 131 6.98 14.01 4.73
C PRO A 131 6.35 15.28 4.18
N GLU A 132 5.46 15.85 4.98
CA GLU A 132 4.95 17.21 4.78
C GLU A 132 5.88 18.11 5.58
N ASP A 133 6.73 18.88 4.90
CA ASP A 133 8.04 19.38 5.38
C ASP A 133 8.03 20.25 6.66
N LEU A 134 6.88 20.61 7.24
CA LEU A 134 6.83 21.54 8.39
C LEU A 134 5.85 21.16 9.51
N ARG A 135 5.06 20.09 9.37
CA ARG A 135 4.01 19.74 10.36
C ARG A 135 4.28 18.46 11.13
N THR A 136 5.13 17.57 10.64
CA THR A 136 5.24 16.21 11.21
C THR A 136 6.36 16.12 12.25
N THR A 137 6.20 16.81 13.38
CA THR A 137 6.91 16.45 14.63
C THR A 137 6.22 15.28 15.36
N CYS A 138 4.92 15.06 15.11
CA CYS A 138 4.17 13.95 15.71
C CYS A 138 4.34 12.63 14.94
N ALA A 139 5.01 11.67 15.58
CA ALA A 139 5.04 10.24 15.27
C ALA A 139 5.32 9.87 13.79
N ASN A 140 6.58 9.99 13.37
CA ASN A 140 7.07 9.45 12.09
C ASN A 140 7.06 7.91 12.00
N TRP A 141 6.71 7.20 13.09
CA TRP A 141 6.80 5.75 13.16
C TRP A 141 5.91 5.00 12.16
N PRO A 142 4.63 5.35 11.88
CA PRO A 142 3.81 4.59 10.94
C PRO A 142 4.33 4.73 9.50
N ARG A 143 4.88 5.90 9.19
CA ARG A 143 5.51 6.22 7.91
C ARG A 143 6.77 5.40 7.70
N GLN A 144 7.69 5.44 8.67
CA GLN A 144 8.93 4.65 8.61
C GLN A 144 8.63 3.16 8.55
N TRP A 145 7.66 2.70 9.35
CA TRP A 145 7.21 1.32 9.35
C TRP A 145 6.68 0.90 7.97
N SER A 146 5.83 1.70 7.33
CA SER A 146 5.32 1.44 5.97
C SER A 146 6.42 1.36 4.91
N ARG A 147 7.45 2.21 5.01
CA ARG A 147 8.59 2.19 4.10
C ARG A 147 9.43 0.93 4.29
N TRP A 148 9.72 0.58 5.54
CA TRP A 148 10.46 -0.63 5.87
C TRP A 148 9.71 -1.90 5.46
N THR A 149 8.40 -1.99 5.74
CA THR A 149 7.59 -3.14 5.29
C THR A 149 7.56 -3.24 3.77
N GLY A 150 7.48 -2.11 3.05
CA GLY A 150 7.58 -2.08 1.59
C GLY A 150 8.92 -2.60 1.06
N LEU A 151 10.03 -2.16 1.64
CA LEU A 151 11.38 -2.63 1.28
C LEU A 151 11.59 -4.12 1.60
N VAL A 152 11.16 -4.56 2.78
CA VAL A 152 11.24 -5.97 3.19
C VAL A 152 10.36 -6.84 2.28
N SER A 153 9.18 -6.35 1.87
CA SER A 153 8.31 -7.05 0.91
C SER A 153 9.01 -7.24 -0.42
N MET A 154 9.63 -6.17 -0.94
CA MET A 154 10.37 -6.21 -2.19
C MET A 154 11.56 -7.19 -2.11
N GLY A 155 12.34 -7.14 -1.03
CA GLY A 155 13.45 -8.06 -0.81
C GLY A 155 13.01 -9.51 -0.68
N ALA A 156 11.91 -9.78 0.02
CA ALA A 156 11.35 -11.12 0.17
C ALA A 156 10.86 -11.68 -1.18
N VAL A 157 10.16 -10.88 -1.98
CA VAL A 157 9.71 -11.25 -3.32
C VAL A 157 10.89 -11.54 -4.25
N ALA A 158 11.89 -10.64 -4.30
CA ALA A 158 13.08 -10.84 -5.12
C ALA A 158 13.85 -12.10 -4.68
N GLY A 159 14.01 -12.32 -3.37
CA GLY A 159 14.64 -13.51 -2.82
C GLY A 159 13.91 -14.80 -3.21
N ALA A 160 12.58 -14.82 -3.14
CA ALA A 160 11.78 -15.96 -3.56
C ALA A 160 11.91 -16.24 -5.07
N CYS A 161 11.95 -15.20 -5.90
CA CYS A 161 12.18 -15.33 -7.34
C CYS A 161 13.58 -15.90 -7.64
N LEU A 162 14.63 -15.42 -6.96
CA LEU A 162 15.97 -15.96 -7.12
C LEU A 162 16.08 -17.42 -6.67
N LEU A 163 15.44 -17.76 -5.54
CA LEU A 163 15.37 -19.13 -5.05
C LEU A 163 14.61 -20.03 -6.02
N PHE A 164 13.53 -19.53 -6.65
CA PHE A 164 12.82 -20.28 -7.68
C PHE A 164 13.71 -20.61 -8.87
N CYS A 165 14.43 -19.62 -9.40
CA CYS A 165 15.35 -19.83 -10.52
C CYS A 165 16.53 -20.75 -10.17
N ALA A 166 16.95 -20.79 -8.89
CA ALA A 166 18.07 -21.60 -8.45
C ALA A 166 17.68 -23.03 -8.02
N ALA A 167 16.40 -23.30 -7.77
CA ALA A 167 15.95 -24.56 -7.22
C ALA A 167 15.56 -25.56 -8.31
N GLU A 168 16.25 -26.70 -8.33
CA GLU A 168 15.86 -27.90 -9.11
C GLU A 168 14.42 -28.35 -8.78
N PRO A 169 13.73 -29.07 -9.69
CA PRO A 169 12.28 -29.34 -9.63
C PRO A 169 11.76 -30.14 -8.42
N MET A 170 12.62 -30.59 -7.50
CA MET A 170 12.20 -31.23 -6.24
C MET A 170 11.84 -30.23 -5.11
N ALA A 171 11.86 -28.93 -5.37
CA ALA A 171 11.70 -27.88 -4.35
C ALA A 171 10.29 -27.30 -4.17
N ALA A 172 9.22 -27.89 -4.73
CA ALA A 172 7.87 -27.32 -4.62
C ALA A 172 7.40 -27.12 -3.16
N SER A 173 7.77 -28.02 -2.25
CA SER A 173 7.52 -27.89 -0.81
C SER A 173 8.41 -26.83 -0.15
N VAL A 174 9.65 -26.65 -0.61
CA VAL A 174 10.54 -25.57 -0.16
C VAL A 174 10.01 -24.21 -0.62
N MET A 175 9.46 -24.10 -1.83
CA MET A 175 8.80 -22.89 -2.31
C MET A 175 7.63 -22.47 -1.43
N LEU A 176 6.75 -23.41 -1.03
CA LEU A 176 5.62 -23.09 -0.15
C LEU A 176 6.08 -22.55 1.20
N ILE A 177 7.19 -23.08 1.74
CA ILE A 177 7.80 -22.58 2.99
C ILE A 177 8.40 -21.19 2.78
N VAL A 178 9.05 -20.94 1.64
CA VAL A 178 9.68 -19.65 1.30
C VAL A 178 8.65 -18.56 0.96
N LEU A 179 7.50 -18.92 0.39
CA LEU A 179 6.42 -18.00 0.04
C LEU A 179 5.57 -17.57 1.26
N SER A 180 5.51 -18.38 2.31
CA SER A 180 4.78 -18.06 3.55
C SER A 180 5.22 -16.74 4.21
N PRO A 181 6.53 -16.46 4.38
CA PRO A 181 7.03 -15.17 4.86
C PRO A 181 6.54 -13.98 4.04
N ILE A 182 6.47 -14.09 2.70
CA ILE A 182 6.00 -13.00 1.84
C ILE A 182 4.55 -12.62 2.20
N GLY A 183 3.72 -13.62 2.49
CA GLY A 183 2.36 -13.39 2.94
C GLY A 183 2.31 -12.62 4.26
N VAL A 184 3.12 -13.02 5.24
CA VAL A 184 3.22 -12.32 6.54
C VAL A 184 3.66 -10.87 6.38
N VAL A 185 4.66 -10.61 5.53
CA VAL A 185 5.13 -9.25 5.27
C VAL A 185 4.04 -8.43 4.55
N GLY A 186 3.28 -9.04 3.63
CA GLY A 186 2.12 -8.40 2.99
C GLY A 186 1.07 -7.96 4.01
N VAL A 187 0.77 -8.80 5.01
CA VAL A 187 -0.14 -8.44 6.12
C VAL A 187 0.41 -7.26 6.91
N ALA A 188 1.68 -7.33 7.32
CA ALA A 188 2.33 -6.24 8.06
C ALA A 188 2.29 -4.92 7.28
N LEU A 189 2.46 -4.97 5.95
CA LEU A 189 2.34 -3.83 5.07
C LEU A 189 0.91 -3.25 5.08
N MET A 190 -0.12 -4.08 4.96
CA MET A 190 -1.52 -3.61 4.99
C MET A 190 -1.85 -2.92 6.32
N PHE A 191 -1.44 -3.53 7.45
CA PHE A 191 -1.62 -2.92 8.78
C PHE A 191 -0.79 -1.64 8.98
N SER A 192 0.31 -1.48 8.24
CA SER A 192 1.13 -0.26 8.29
C SER A 192 0.52 0.90 7.51
N LEU A 193 -0.06 0.61 6.32
CA LEU A 193 -0.61 1.62 5.42
C LEU A 193 -2.02 2.07 5.83
N ALA A 194 -2.87 1.14 6.31
CA ALA A 194 -4.26 1.45 6.61
C ALA A 194 -4.44 2.60 7.62
N PRO A 195 -3.68 2.69 8.74
CA PRO A 195 -3.77 3.84 9.66
C PRO A 195 -3.35 5.16 9.01
N TYR A 196 -2.40 5.11 8.07
CA TYR A 196 -1.92 6.30 7.36
C TYR A 196 -2.97 6.80 6.36
N GLU A 197 -3.53 5.90 5.55
CA GLU A 197 -4.62 6.22 4.61
C GLU A 197 -5.87 6.72 5.32
N TRP A 198 -6.23 6.09 6.44
CA TRP A 198 -7.34 6.52 7.30
C TRP A 198 -7.19 7.98 7.72
N ARG A 199 -6.03 8.36 8.28
CA ARG A 199 -5.75 9.73 8.71
C ARG A 199 -5.80 10.72 7.54
N LEU A 200 -5.33 10.32 6.35
CA LEU A 200 -5.43 11.16 5.15
C LEU A 200 -6.90 11.35 4.70
N LEU A 201 -7.74 10.32 4.82
CA LEU A 201 -9.16 10.41 4.47
C LEU A 201 -9.95 11.26 5.47
N GLU A 202 -9.64 11.19 6.77
CA GLU A 202 -10.22 12.07 7.79
C GLU A 202 -9.95 13.54 7.45
N ARG A 203 -8.71 13.86 7.06
CA ARG A 203 -8.31 15.20 6.64
C ARG A 203 -8.98 15.69 5.34
N CYS A 204 -9.56 14.80 4.54
CA CYS A 204 -10.31 15.16 3.33
C CYS A 204 -11.80 15.49 3.60
N ALA A 205 -12.22 15.53 4.87
CA ALA A 205 -13.63 15.60 5.28
C ALA A 205 -14.49 14.45 4.72
N LEU A 206 -13.87 13.30 4.45
CA LEU A 206 -14.53 12.09 3.96
C LEU A 206 -14.79 11.10 5.11
N GLN A 207 -15.29 11.59 6.25
CA GLN A 207 -15.45 10.78 7.48
C GLN A 207 -16.23 9.48 7.27
N GLN A 208 -17.33 9.52 6.51
CA GLN A 208 -18.14 8.33 6.22
C GLN A 208 -17.33 7.27 5.44
N LYS A 209 -16.52 7.70 4.46
CA LYS A 209 -15.66 6.78 3.69
C LYS A 209 -14.48 6.30 4.50
N ALA A 210 -13.93 7.14 5.37
CA ALA A 210 -12.88 6.73 6.29
C ALA A 210 -13.39 5.52 7.07
N GLN A 211 -14.53 5.62 7.78
CA GLN A 211 -15.14 4.53 8.55
C GLN A 211 -15.24 3.21 7.78
N SER A 212 -15.70 3.27 6.52
CA SER A 212 -15.74 2.09 5.65
C SER A 212 -14.35 1.49 5.41
N VAL A 213 -13.32 2.31 5.16
CA VAL A 213 -11.94 1.85 4.91
C VAL A 213 -11.33 1.16 6.15
N ARG A 214 -11.59 1.62 7.38
CA ARG A 214 -11.11 0.92 8.59
C ARG A 214 -11.81 -0.41 8.82
N GLY A 215 -13.15 -0.43 8.72
CA GLY A 215 -13.90 -1.68 8.85
C GLY A 215 -13.42 -2.71 7.84
N MET A 216 -13.20 -2.25 6.61
CA MET A 216 -12.67 -3.04 5.51
C MET A 216 -11.23 -3.52 5.78
N GLY A 217 -10.32 -2.65 6.22
CA GLY A 217 -8.95 -3.02 6.58
C GLY A 217 -8.86 -4.07 7.70
N CYS A 218 -9.68 -3.93 8.75
CA CYS A 218 -9.75 -4.93 9.84
C CYS A 218 -10.31 -6.27 9.36
N ALA A 219 -11.43 -6.24 8.62
CA ALA A 219 -12.03 -7.44 8.05
C ALA A 219 -11.05 -8.17 7.12
N PHE A 220 -10.29 -7.41 6.32
CA PHE A 220 -9.28 -7.98 5.45
C PHE A 220 -8.09 -8.57 6.19
N GLY A 221 -7.59 -7.90 7.22
CA GLY A 221 -6.54 -8.47 8.07
C GLY A 221 -6.96 -9.81 8.66
N ALA A 222 -8.20 -9.92 9.13
CA ALA A 222 -8.74 -11.18 9.66
C ALA A 222 -8.87 -12.28 8.58
N LEU A 223 -9.42 -11.95 7.41
CA LEU A 223 -9.49 -12.88 6.27
C LEU A 223 -8.10 -13.36 5.84
N TRP A 224 -7.10 -12.48 5.90
CA TRP A 224 -5.72 -12.79 5.56
C TRP A 224 -5.08 -13.80 6.51
N VAL A 225 -5.24 -13.60 7.82
CA VAL A 225 -4.76 -14.53 8.85
C VAL A 225 -5.43 -15.90 8.68
N LEU A 226 -6.74 -15.92 8.45
CA LEU A 226 -7.49 -17.15 8.22
C LEU A 226 -6.97 -17.90 6.99
N TRP A 227 -6.70 -17.19 5.89
CA TRP A 227 -6.16 -17.78 4.67
C TRP A 227 -4.74 -18.31 4.84
N LEU A 228 -3.85 -17.60 5.53
CA LEU A 228 -2.51 -18.07 5.88
C LEU A 228 -2.58 -19.40 6.65
N GLY A 229 -3.53 -19.50 7.59
CA GLY A 229 -3.82 -20.73 8.33
C GLY A 229 -4.31 -21.86 7.41
N LEU A 230 -5.26 -21.57 6.52
CA LEU A 230 -5.77 -22.53 5.53
C LEU A 230 -4.69 -23.01 4.57
N GLN A 231 -3.84 -22.11 4.07
CA GLN A 231 -2.76 -22.45 3.16
C GLN A 231 -1.69 -23.32 3.85
N THR A 232 -1.37 -23.02 5.10
CA THR A 232 -0.45 -23.83 5.92
C THR A 232 -1.04 -25.22 6.15
N ALA A 233 -2.31 -25.30 6.54
CA ALA A 233 -3.01 -26.58 6.74
C ALA A 233 -3.11 -27.40 5.45
N ALA A 234 -3.43 -26.77 4.33
CA ALA A 234 -3.47 -27.41 3.02
C ALA A 234 -2.07 -27.89 2.59
N SER A 235 -1.02 -27.12 2.84
CA SER A 235 0.36 -27.53 2.55
C SER A 235 0.75 -28.78 3.35
N LEU A 236 0.34 -28.87 4.62
CA LEU A 236 0.54 -30.06 5.45
C LEU A 236 -0.30 -31.26 4.96
N ALA A 237 -1.54 -31.02 4.53
CA ALA A 237 -2.43 -32.06 3.99
C ALA A 237 -1.99 -32.58 2.61
N SER A 238 -1.31 -31.75 1.81
CA SER A 238 -0.75 -32.10 0.49
C SER A 238 0.21 -33.28 0.55
N ILE A 239 0.80 -33.57 1.71
CA ILE A 239 1.66 -34.74 1.94
C ILE A 239 0.88 -36.05 1.69
N ARG A 240 -0.46 -36.04 1.84
CA ARG A 240 -1.32 -37.22 1.67
C ARG A 240 -2.02 -37.32 0.31
N ASN A 241 -2.35 -36.20 -0.34
CA ASN A 241 -3.04 -36.18 -1.64
C ASN A 241 -2.62 -34.94 -2.45
N ALA A 242 -1.87 -35.14 -3.53
CA ALA A 242 -1.20 -34.05 -4.24
C ALA A 242 -2.14 -33.23 -5.14
N ASP A 243 -3.09 -33.86 -5.83
CA ASP A 243 -3.78 -33.21 -6.97
C ASP A 243 -4.91 -32.25 -6.55
N LEU A 244 -5.82 -32.70 -5.67
CA LEU A 244 -6.92 -31.85 -5.18
C LEU A 244 -6.40 -30.64 -4.38
N THR A 245 -5.35 -30.87 -3.59
CA THR A 245 -4.74 -29.86 -2.73
C THR A 245 -4.10 -28.74 -3.55
N ARG A 246 -3.43 -29.08 -4.66
CA ARG A 246 -2.84 -28.10 -5.59
C ARG A 246 -3.91 -27.19 -6.22
N ILE A 247 -5.03 -27.75 -6.66
CA ILE A 247 -6.12 -26.98 -7.26
C ILE A 247 -6.74 -26.02 -6.23
N LEU A 248 -7.04 -26.50 -5.02
CA LEU A 248 -7.59 -25.67 -3.95
C LEU A 248 -6.63 -24.54 -3.54
N LEU A 249 -5.33 -24.83 -3.44
CA LEU A 249 -4.29 -23.84 -3.15
C LEU A 249 -4.20 -22.76 -4.22
N LEU A 250 -4.31 -23.12 -5.50
CA LEU A 250 -4.32 -22.17 -6.61
C LEU A 250 -5.53 -21.23 -6.55
N PHE A 251 -6.74 -21.77 -6.40
CA PHE A 251 -7.96 -20.96 -6.28
C PHE A 251 -7.93 -20.03 -5.07
N ALA A 252 -7.49 -20.54 -3.91
CA ALA A 252 -7.36 -19.74 -2.71
C ALA A 252 -6.35 -18.61 -2.88
N SER A 253 -5.22 -18.87 -3.56
CA SER A 253 -4.19 -17.86 -3.83
C SER A 253 -4.65 -16.80 -4.81
N LEU A 254 -5.37 -17.19 -5.87
CA LEU A 254 -5.94 -16.25 -6.84
C LEU A 254 -7.00 -15.34 -6.19
N ALA A 255 -7.91 -15.91 -5.40
CA ALA A 255 -8.92 -15.14 -4.67
C ALA A 255 -8.27 -14.10 -3.75
N MET A 256 -7.17 -14.47 -3.08
CA MET A 256 -6.43 -13.55 -2.24
C MET A 256 -5.66 -12.48 -3.00
N LEU A 257 -5.08 -12.82 -4.15
CA LEU A 257 -4.43 -11.82 -5.01
C LEU A 257 -5.44 -10.75 -5.44
N VAL A 258 -6.64 -11.16 -5.89
CA VAL A 258 -7.73 -10.23 -6.25
C VAL A 258 -8.12 -9.36 -5.06
N LEU A 259 -8.15 -9.94 -3.86
CA LEU A 259 -8.47 -9.21 -2.63
C LEU A 259 -7.40 -8.18 -2.26
N GLN A 260 -6.12 -8.55 -2.35
CA GLN A 260 -5.01 -7.63 -2.14
C GLN A 260 -5.04 -6.49 -3.14
N VAL A 261 -5.33 -6.79 -4.41
CA VAL A 261 -5.48 -5.79 -5.47
C VAL A 261 -6.55 -4.78 -5.10
N TYR A 262 -7.71 -5.26 -4.64
CA TYR A 262 -8.81 -4.40 -4.25
C TYR A 262 -8.40 -3.44 -3.13
N VAL A 263 -7.78 -3.92 -2.06
CA VAL A 263 -7.43 -3.06 -0.92
C VAL A 263 -6.33 -2.07 -1.25
N LEU A 264 -5.23 -2.56 -1.85
CA LEU A 264 -4.05 -1.74 -2.12
C LEU A 264 -4.26 -0.77 -3.29
N ALA A 265 -5.24 -0.99 -4.17
CA ALA A 265 -5.53 -0.09 -5.27
C ALA A 265 -6.67 0.89 -4.99
N VAL A 266 -7.76 0.45 -4.36
CA VAL A 266 -9.00 1.24 -4.26
C VAL A 266 -8.81 2.47 -3.38
N ALA A 267 -8.23 2.33 -2.19
CA ALA A 267 -8.05 3.46 -1.28
C ALA A 267 -7.10 4.54 -1.87
N PRO A 268 -5.92 4.19 -2.40
CA PRO A 268 -5.07 5.16 -3.10
C PRO A 268 -5.74 5.78 -4.32
N MET A 269 -6.55 5.02 -5.08
CA MET A 269 -7.26 5.54 -6.25
C MET A 269 -8.33 6.58 -5.86
N LEU A 270 -9.12 6.31 -4.82
CA LEU A 270 -10.09 7.26 -4.27
C LEU A 270 -9.40 8.54 -3.79
N LEU A 271 -8.28 8.40 -3.08
CA LEU A 271 -7.50 9.55 -2.61
C LEU A 271 -6.94 10.36 -3.80
N ARG A 272 -6.40 9.67 -4.81
CA ARG A 272 -5.84 10.29 -6.03
C ARG A 272 -6.87 11.12 -6.77
N THR A 273 -8.10 10.63 -6.94
CA THR A 273 -9.17 11.38 -7.61
C THR A 273 -9.54 12.65 -6.85
N ARG A 274 -9.62 12.57 -5.51
CA ARG A 274 -9.93 13.73 -4.66
C ARG A 274 -8.83 14.77 -4.68
N ILE A 275 -7.56 14.39 -4.52
CA ILE A 275 -6.44 15.34 -4.53
C ILE A 275 -6.32 16.01 -5.91
N ARG A 276 -6.52 15.28 -7.02
CA ARG A 276 -6.54 15.87 -8.36
C ARG A 276 -7.63 16.91 -8.56
N ARG A 277 -8.74 16.81 -7.82
CA ARG A 277 -9.79 17.83 -7.84
C ARG A 277 -9.33 19.08 -7.07
N LEU A 278 -8.76 18.90 -5.88
CA LEU A 278 -8.20 20.01 -5.09
C LEU A 278 -7.10 20.77 -5.84
N LEU A 279 -6.22 20.06 -6.55
CA LEU A 279 -5.17 20.68 -7.37
C LEU A 279 -5.76 21.49 -8.54
N ARG A 280 -6.86 21.05 -9.14
CA ARG A 280 -7.57 21.78 -10.21
C ARG A 280 -8.33 22.99 -9.70
N GLU A 281 -8.85 22.94 -8.49
CA GLU A 281 -9.55 24.08 -7.86
C GLU A 281 -8.57 25.22 -7.46
N ARG A 282 -7.26 24.94 -7.42
CA ARG A 282 -6.20 25.94 -7.12
C ARG A 282 -5.52 26.55 -8.35
N SER A 283 -5.62 25.91 -9.52
CA SER A 283 -5.01 26.37 -10.78
C SER A 283 -5.94 27.29 -11.53
#